data_AF-A0A3D4IJ90-F1
#
_entry.id   AF-A0A3D4IJ90-F1
#
_cell.length_a   1.000
_cell.length_b   1.000
_cell.length_c   1.000
_cell.angle_alpha   90.00
_cell.angle_beta   90.00
_cell.angle_gamma   90.00
#
_symmetry.space_group_name_H-M   'P 1'
#
loop_
_entity.id
_entity.type
_entity.pdbx_description
1 polymer ?
#
loop_
_entity_poly.entity_id
_entity_poly.type
_entity_poly.pdbx_seq_one_letter_code
_entity_poly.pdbx_strand_id
1 'polypeptide(L)'
;MSWAARRRFTILLIIGAVAVAFLATLSIATFYKAPSCADGSQNQGETGIDCGGPCAYLCTASQQPPTVLFTKAIQNGAGRIDVVAEVENKNPDAAAKNVPYRITLYGADRSLIQEVSGTLDLPPGATVPVFVPGVSLGTQTAGSAFLSIQPSAPQWFASSADLRVVPKVSNITLAGAAAAPRVEAVFTNPSVTVLVNVRAIVLVHSAQGDVIAASATIVSSMPAQGEAKAVFTWDSPFPSIPASIEVVPVIPLPDQ
;
A
#
# COMPACT_ATOMS: atom_id res chain seq x y z
N MET A 1 54.26 -21.71 -53.52
CA MET A 1 53.98 -22.32 -52.20
C MET A 1 54.12 -23.83 -52.31
N SER A 2 54.96 -24.45 -51.49
CA SER A 2 55.10 -25.92 -51.47
C SER A 2 53.81 -26.58 -50.93
N TRP A 3 53.54 -27.81 -51.37
CA TRP A 3 52.39 -28.60 -50.93
C TRP A 3 52.35 -28.76 -49.39
N ALA A 4 53.51 -28.91 -48.75
CA ALA A 4 53.65 -28.97 -47.30
C ALA A 4 53.27 -27.65 -46.60
N ALA A 5 53.64 -26.49 -47.18
CA ALA A 5 53.30 -25.17 -46.63
C ALA A 5 51.79 -24.88 -46.70
N ARG A 6 51.12 -25.27 -47.79
CA ARG A 6 49.67 -25.16 -47.91
C ARG A 6 48.95 -25.98 -46.85
N ARG A 7 49.37 -27.23 -46.63
CA ARG A 7 48.75 -28.14 -45.63
C ARG A 7 48.96 -27.67 -44.18
N ARG A 8 50.16 -27.14 -43.88
CA ARG A 8 50.47 -26.57 -42.54
C ARG A 8 49.65 -25.31 -42.26
N PHE A 9 49.48 -24.45 -43.27
CA PHE A 9 48.62 -23.28 -43.18
C PHE A 9 47.14 -23.63 -42.98
N THR A 10 46.63 -24.66 -43.67
CA THR A 10 45.24 -25.11 -43.49
C THR A 10 44.99 -25.67 -42.09
N ILE A 11 45.93 -26.45 -41.53
CA ILE A 11 45.83 -26.99 -40.16
C ILE A 11 45.83 -25.86 -39.13
N LEU A 12 46.70 -24.85 -39.28
CA LEU A 12 46.71 -23.70 -38.37
C LEU A 12 45.42 -22.89 -38.43
N LEU A 13 44.82 -22.75 -39.62
CA LEU A 13 43.52 -22.09 -39.79
C LEU A 13 42.39 -22.83 -39.07
N ILE A 14 42.37 -24.17 -39.16
CA ILE A 14 41.36 -25.01 -38.48
C ILE A 14 41.53 -24.91 -36.96
N ILE A 15 42.76 -25.05 -36.45
CA ILE A 15 43.03 -24.92 -35.00
C ILE A 15 42.65 -23.53 -34.50
N GLY A 16 43.00 -22.48 -35.25
CA GLY A 16 42.62 -21.10 -34.93
C GLY A 16 41.11 -20.90 -34.90
N ALA A 17 40.38 -21.43 -35.89
CA ALA A 17 38.92 -21.36 -35.93
C ALA A 17 38.26 -22.09 -34.74
N VAL A 18 38.77 -23.27 -34.38
CA VAL A 18 38.30 -24.03 -33.20
C VAL A 18 38.59 -23.26 -31.90
N ALA A 19 39.78 -22.68 -31.76
CA ALA A 19 40.14 -21.88 -30.60
C ALA A 19 39.26 -20.64 -30.47
N VAL A 20 38.96 -19.95 -31.58
CA VAL A 20 38.04 -18.80 -31.59
C VAL A 20 36.62 -19.22 -31.22
N ALA A 21 36.12 -20.34 -31.77
CA ALA A 21 34.79 -20.85 -31.43
C ALA A 21 34.69 -21.26 -29.95
N PHE A 22 35.74 -21.88 -29.40
CA PHE A 22 35.82 -22.24 -27.99
C PHE A 22 35.86 -20.99 -27.08
N LEU A 23 36.66 -19.98 -27.43
CA LEU A 23 36.70 -18.73 -26.68
C LEU A 23 35.39 -17.94 -26.78
N ALA A 24 34.73 -17.94 -27.95
CA ALA A 24 33.44 -17.28 -28.14
C ALA A 24 32.33 -17.95 -27.31
N THR A 25 32.27 -19.29 -27.32
CA THR A 25 31.29 -20.04 -26.50
C THR A 25 31.51 -19.84 -25.01
N LEU A 26 32.77 -19.88 -24.55
CA LEU A 26 33.11 -19.58 -23.15
C LEU A 26 32.70 -18.15 -22.78
N SER A 27 33.01 -17.16 -23.65
CA SER A 27 32.69 -15.75 -23.40
C SER A 27 31.19 -15.50 -23.32
N ILE A 28 30.40 -16.09 -24.22
CA ILE A 28 28.94 -16.00 -24.16
C ILE A 28 28.44 -16.67 -22.87
N ALA A 29 28.93 -17.86 -22.54
CA ALA A 29 28.51 -18.57 -21.33
C ALA A 29 28.84 -17.84 -20.01
N THR A 30 29.92 -17.04 -19.98
CA THR A 30 30.33 -16.32 -18.75
C THR A 30 29.86 -14.88 -18.67
N PHE A 31 29.67 -14.20 -19.81
CA PHE A 31 29.37 -12.75 -19.85
C PHE A 31 27.98 -12.42 -20.36
N TYR A 32 27.26 -13.35 -21.01
CA TYR A 32 25.89 -13.10 -21.42
C TYR A 32 24.95 -13.22 -20.22
N LYS A 33 24.38 -12.09 -19.80
CA LYS A 33 23.24 -12.07 -18.87
C LYS A 33 21.97 -11.90 -19.68
N ALA A 34 21.00 -12.78 -19.45
CA ALA A 34 19.68 -12.59 -20.01
C ALA A 34 19.11 -11.27 -19.44
N PRO A 35 18.49 -10.43 -20.28
CA PRO A 35 17.89 -9.19 -19.83
C PRO A 35 16.79 -9.47 -18.79
N SER A 36 16.70 -8.61 -17.78
CA SER A 36 15.70 -8.72 -16.72
C SER A 36 15.34 -7.35 -16.16
N CYS A 37 14.14 -7.21 -15.60
CA CYS A 37 13.64 -6.00 -14.91
C CYS A 37 14.33 -5.70 -13.56
N ALA A 38 15.59 -6.12 -13.40
CA ALA A 38 16.43 -5.89 -12.23
C ALA A 38 17.93 -5.95 -12.59
N ASP A 39 18.27 -5.81 -13.87
CA ASP A 39 19.67 -5.90 -14.35
C ASP A 39 20.38 -4.54 -14.44
N GLY A 40 19.67 -3.45 -14.14
CA GLY A 40 20.17 -2.09 -14.15
C GLY A 40 20.24 -1.45 -15.54
N SER A 41 19.68 -2.09 -16.57
CA SER A 41 19.80 -1.66 -17.96
C SER A 41 18.44 -1.56 -18.65
N GLN A 42 18.14 -0.40 -19.25
CA GLN A 42 16.93 -0.23 -20.04
C GLN A 42 17.00 -1.06 -21.34
N ASN A 43 16.28 -2.17 -21.39
CA ASN A 43 16.29 -3.09 -22.54
C ASN A 43 14.88 -3.70 -22.77
N GLN A 44 14.73 -4.57 -23.78
CA GLN A 44 13.51 -5.36 -24.05
C GLN A 44 12.16 -4.61 -24.04
N GLY A 45 12.15 -3.33 -24.38
CA GLY A 45 10.93 -2.51 -24.44
C GLY A 45 10.53 -1.86 -23.11
N GLU A 46 11.43 -1.83 -22.12
CA GLU A 46 11.26 -1.05 -20.89
C GLU A 46 11.15 0.46 -21.16
N THR A 47 10.31 1.14 -20.39
CA THR A 47 10.11 2.60 -20.50
C THR A 47 11.10 3.40 -19.66
N GLY A 48 11.74 2.75 -18.68
CA GLY A 48 12.85 3.28 -17.88
C GLY A 48 13.78 2.15 -17.47
N ILE A 49 14.80 2.41 -16.66
CA ILE A 49 15.72 1.36 -16.19
C ILE A 49 14.95 0.40 -15.27
N ASP A 50 14.86 -0.88 -15.65
CA ASP A 50 14.21 -1.94 -14.88
C ASP A 50 12.72 -1.67 -14.58
N CYS A 51 12.02 -0.90 -15.42
CA CYS A 51 10.63 -0.54 -15.16
C CYS A 51 9.78 -0.26 -16.41
N GLY A 52 8.47 -0.51 -16.26
CA GLY A 52 7.46 -0.37 -17.30
C GLY A 52 7.66 -1.32 -18.49
N GLY A 53 6.90 -1.12 -19.56
CA GLY A 53 6.88 -2.04 -20.69
C GLY A 53 6.50 -3.47 -20.26
N PRO A 54 7.39 -4.47 -20.43
CA PRO A 54 7.12 -5.86 -20.02
C PRO A 54 7.26 -6.10 -18.51
N CYS A 55 7.76 -5.15 -17.73
CA CYS A 55 7.98 -5.32 -16.29
C CYS A 55 6.68 -5.22 -15.48
N ALA A 56 6.59 -6.00 -14.39
CA ALA A 56 5.46 -5.98 -13.46
C ALA A 56 5.28 -4.60 -12.79
N TYR A 57 6.40 -3.93 -12.49
CA TYR A 57 6.38 -2.61 -11.88
C TYR A 57 6.46 -1.49 -12.93
N LEU A 58 5.66 -0.47 -12.70
CA LEU A 58 5.67 0.79 -13.44
C LEU A 58 6.82 1.67 -12.96
N CYS A 59 7.33 2.51 -13.86
CA CYS A 59 8.32 3.51 -13.49
C CYS A 59 7.72 4.53 -12.52
N THR A 60 8.29 4.63 -11.30
CA THR A 60 7.83 5.58 -10.27
C THR A 60 7.85 7.03 -10.76
N ALA A 61 8.81 7.39 -11.61
CA ALA A 61 8.92 8.74 -12.19
C ALA A 61 7.73 9.13 -13.08
N SER A 62 6.98 8.15 -13.59
CA SER A 62 5.78 8.40 -14.39
C SER A 62 4.51 8.49 -13.54
N GLN A 63 4.58 8.17 -12.25
CA GLN A 63 3.43 8.12 -11.35
C GLN A 63 3.42 9.30 -10.38
N GLN A 64 2.23 9.70 -9.96
CA GLN A 64 2.08 10.73 -8.95
C GLN A 64 2.33 10.14 -7.55
N PRO A 65 3.10 10.82 -6.68
CA PRO A 65 3.27 10.37 -5.31
C PRO A 65 1.93 10.41 -4.56
N PRO A 66 1.73 9.52 -3.57
CA PRO A 66 0.53 9.55 -2.74
C PRO A 66 0.44 10.85 -1.97
N THR A 67 -0.78 11.36 -1.81
CA THR A 67 -1.04 12.61 -1.07
C THR A 67 -1.64 12.29 0.29
N VAL A 68 -1.00 12.74 1.36
CA VAL A 68 -1.59 12.67 2.70
C VAL A 68 -2.59 13.81 2.84
N LEU A 69 -3.89 13.50 2.85
CA LEU A 69 -4.96 14.50 2.92
C LEU A 69 -5.01 15.14 4.30
N PHE A 70 -4.93 14.33 5.35
CA PHE A 70 -4.76 14.81 6.71
C PHE A 70 -4.09 13.75 7.60
N THR A 71 -3.61 14.20 8.76
CA THR A 71 -3.26 13.34 9.89
C THR A 71 -3.73 14.02 11.16
N LYS A 72 -4.41 13.29 12.03
CA LYS A 72 -5.00 13.79 13.26
C LYS A 72 -4.75 12.83 14.41
N ALA A 73 -4.28 13.38 15.52
CA ALA A 73 -4.24 12.67 16.79
C ALA A 73 -5.58 12.87 17.51
N ILE A 74 -6.16 11.78 17.99
CA ILE A 74 -7.40 11.75 18.75
C ILE A 74 -7.06 11.23 20.14
N GLN A 75 -7.30 12.04 21.15
CA GLN A 75 -7.09 11.65 22.54
C GLN A 75 -8.42 11.28 23.19
N ASN A 76 -8.49 10.08 23.77
CA ASN A 76 -9.67 9.65 24.50
C ASN A 76 -9.63 10.13 25.97
N GLY A 77 -10.76 9.97 26.67
CA GLY A 77 -10.88 10.37 28.08
C GLY A 77 -9.96 9.63 29.05
N ALA A 78 -9.37 8.50 28.64
CA ALA A 78 -8.44 7.69 29.44
C ALA A 78 -6.96 8.03 29.17
N GLY A 79 -6.66 9.03 28.33
CA GLY A 79 -5.28 9.40 27.98
C GLY A 79 -4.63 8.50 26.92
N ARG A 80 -5.42 7.66 26.24
CA ARG A 80 -4.99 6.95 25.02
C ARG A 80 -5.01 7.92 23.84
N ILE A 81 -3.91 7.98 23.11
CA ILE A 81 -3.81 8.73 21.86
C ILE A 81 -3.86 7.73 20.71
N ASP A 82 -4.92 7.85 19.91
CA ASP A 82 -5.08 7.16 18.65
C ASP A 82 -4.70 8.13 17.51
N VAL A 83 -4.19 7.62 16.39
CA VAL A 83 -3.89 8.45 15.21
C VAL A 83 -4.69 7.95 14.02
N VAL A 84 -5.27 8.91 13.31
CA VAL A 84 -5.97 8.69 12.04
C VAL A 84 -5.35 9.56 10.95
N ALA A 85 -5.24 9.02 9.74
CA ALA A 85 -4.81 9.74 8.57
C ALA A 85 -5.60 9.25 7.34
N GLU A 86 -5.62 10.05 6.29
CA GLU A 86 -6.10 9.64 4.98
C GLU A 86 -5.03 9.87 3.93
N VAL A 87 -4.84 8.88 3.08
CA VAL A 87 -3.85 8.90 2.00
C VAL A 87 -4.56 8.63 0.69
N GLU A 88 -4.44 9.55 -0.25
CA GLU A 88 -5.01 9.48 -1.59
C GLU A 88 -3.97 8.96 -2.58
N ASN A 89 -4.35 7.94 -3.36
CA ASN A 89 -3.67 7.57 -4.58
C ASN A 89 -4.33 8.28 -5.77
N LYS A 90 -3.62 9.25 -6.36
CA LYS A 90 -4.09 10.02 -7.51
C LYS A 90 -3.98 9.29 -8.85
N ASN A 91 -3.33 8.12 -8.88
CA ASN A 91 -3.14 7.35 -10.09
C ASN A 91 -4.33 6.41 -10.31
N PRO A 92 -5.15 6.60 -11.36
CA PRO A 92 -6.36 5.79 -11.58
C PRO A 92 -6.09 4.37 -12.06
N ASP A 93 -4.91 4.12 -12.64
CA ASP A 93 -4.53 2.84 -13.26
C ASP A 93 -3.25 2.23 -12.65
N ALA A 94 -2.83 2.72 -11.48
CA ALA A 94 -1.68 2.21 -10.76
C ALA A 94 -2.01 1.98 -9.29
N ALA A 95 -1.56 0.84 -8.75
CA ALA A 95 -1.66 0.51 -7.34
C ALA A 95 -0.27 0.29 -6.75
N ALA A 96 -0.14 0.42 -5.44
CA ALA A 96 1.08 0.07 -4.71
C ALA A 96 0.72 -0.68 -3.43
N LYS A 97 1.37 -1.84 -3.21
CA LYS A 97 1.12 -2.71 -2.07
C LYS A 97 2.19 -2.51 -1.00
N ASN A 98 1.83 -2.68 0.28
CA ASN A 98 2.75 -2.65 1.42
C ASN A 98 3.63 -1.38 1.48
N VAL A 99 3.08 -0.23 1.10
CA VAL A 99 3.82 1.04 1.10
C VAL A 99 4.16 1.43 2.53
N PRO A 100 5.45 1.54 2.90
CA PRO A 100 5.83 1.90 4.25
C PRO A 100 5.52 3.38 4.53
N TYR A 101 4.96 3.63 5.71
CA TYR A 101 4.73 4.98 6.23
C TYR A 101 5.32 5.14 7.63
N ARG A 102 5.55 6.39 8.02
CA ARG A 102 5.92 6.79 9.39
C ARG A 102 4.97 7.84 9.89
N ILE A 103 4.42 7.61 11.08
CA ILE A 103 3.66 8.57 11.87
C ILE A 103 4.57 9.13 12.94
N THR A 104 4.68 10.46 13.01
CA THR A 104 5.38 11.17 14.07
C THR A 104 4.36 11.95 14.89
N LEU A 105 4.26 11.63 16.19
CA LEU A 105 3.33 12.24 17.14
C LEU A 105 4.06 13.26 18.02
N TYR A 106 3.54 14.47 18.06
CA TYR A 106 4.02 15.57 18.89
C TYR A 106 3.01 15.94 19.98
N GLY A 107 3.53 16.38 21.13
CA GLY A 107 2.73 16.93 22.22
C GLY A 107 2.28 18.36 21.96
N ALA A 108 1.40 18.87 22.81
CA ALA A 108 0.93 20.26 22.77
C ALA A 108 2.09 21.28 22.92
N ASP A 109 3.18 20.88 23.57
CA ASP A 109 4.43 21.64 23.73
C ASP A 109 5.41 21.48 22.56
N ARG A 110 5.02 20.76 21.49
CA ARG A 110 5.84 20.40 20.32
C ARG A 110 6.98 19.43 20.62
N SER A 111 7.00 18.80 21.78
CA SER A 111 7.92 17.70 22.06
C SER A 111 7.54 16.46 21.25
N LEU A 112 8.53 15.66 20.85
CA LEU A 112 8.28 14.37 20.21
C LEU A 112 7.78 13.38 21.27
N ILE A 113 6.56 12.86 21.10
CA ILE A 113 5.99 11.82 21.98
C ILE A 113 6.43 10.44 21.50
N GLN A 114 6.18 10.13 20.23
CA GLN A 114 6.38 8.79 19.68
C GLN A 114 6.51 8.82 18.15
N GLU A 115 7.26 7.87 17.60
CA GLU A 115 7.19 7.50 16.19
C GLU A 115 6.67 6.08 16.02
N VAL A 116 5.80 5.89 15.03
CA VAL A 116 5.25 4.58 14.66
C VAL A 116 5.43 4.38 13.16
N SER A 117 5.87 3.18 12.78
CA SER A 117 5.94 2.77 11.38
C SER A 117 4.91 1.69 11.08
N GLY A 118 4.41 1.68 9.86
CA GLY A 118 3.47 0.68 9.37
C GLY A 118 3.48 0.61 7.85
N THR A 119 2.59 -0.20 7.30
CA THR A 119 2.38 -0.29 5.86
C THR A 119 0.91 -0.02 5.50
N LEU A 120 0.69 0.53 4.31
CA LEU A 120 -0.64 0.63 3.72
C LEU A 120 -0.63 0.18 2.27
N ASP A 121 -1.76 -0.31 1.81
CA ASP A 121 -2.01 -0.55 0.39
C ASP A 121 -2.66 0.69 -0.22
N LEU A 122 -2.29 1.02 -1.45
CA LEU A 122 -2.78 2.16 -2.23
C LEU A 122 -3.49 1.63 -3.48
N PRO A 123 -4.80 1.36 -3.42
CA PRO A 123 -5.58 0.98 -4.60
C PRO A 123 -5.68 2.11 -5.62
N PRO A 124 -5.94 1.81 -6.90
CA PRO A 124 -6.00 2.82 -7.96
C PRO A 124 -7.10 3.85 -7.71
N GLY A 125 -6.74 5.13 -7.76
CA GLY A 125 -7.70 6.25 -7.63
C GLY A 125 -8.42 6.36 -6.29
N ALA A 126 -7.97 5.63 -5.25
CA ALA A 126 -8.68 5.51 -3.98
C ALA A 126 -8.07 6.37 -2.87
N THR A 127 -8.92 6.80 -1.94
CA THR A 127 -8.53 7.34 -0.64
C THR A 127 -8.58 6.25 0.40
N VAL A 128 -7.47 6.04 1.11
CA VAL A 128 -7.31 4.97 2.09
C VAL A 128 -7.13 5.57 3.48
N PRO A 129 -8.03 5.28 4.43
CA PRO A 129 -7.82 5.67 5.82
C PRO A 129 -6.79 4.76 6.49
N VAL A 130 -5.94 5.38 7.30
CA VAL A 130 -4.98 4.72 8.19
C VAL A 130 -5.40 5.02 9.61
N PHE A 131 -5.70 3.98 10.38
CA PHE A 131 -5.99 4.08 11.80
C PHE A 131 -4.96 3.28 12.61
N VAL A 132 -4.31 3.94 13.56
CA VAL A 132 -3.35 3.36 14.49
C VAL A 132 -3.84 3.62 15.92
N PRO A 133 -4.41 2.61 16.60
CA PRO A 133 -4.84 2.76 17.97
C PRO A 133 -3.65 2.74 18.95
N GLY A 134 -3.79 3.44 20.07
CA GLY A 134 -2.89 3.32 21.22
C GLY A 134 -1.45 3.71 20.93
N VAL A 135 -1.22 4.73 20.10
CA VAL A 135 0.12 5.26 19.79
C VAL A 135 0.86 5.70 21.05
N SER A 136 0.13 6.25 22.02
CA SER A 136 0.66 6.56 23.35
C SER A 136 -0.43 6.42 24.40
N LEU A 137 -0.03 6.10 25.63
CA LEU A 137 -0.87 5.97 26.80
C LEU A 137 -0.22 6.76 27.94
N GLY A 138 -0.93 7.74 28.51
CA GLY A 138 -0.44 8.46 29.68
C GLY A 138 -1.02 9.86 29.86
N THR A 139 -0.28 10.72 30.54
CA THR A 139 -0.67 12.11 30.86
C THR A 139 -0.28 13.11 29.77
N GLN A 140 0.38 12.64 28.70
CA GLN A 140 0.80 13.51 27.61
C GLN A 140 -0.41 13.91 26.77
N THR A 141 -0.53 15.20 26.47
CA THR A 141 -1.61 15.70 25.61
C THR A 141 -1.13 15.75 24.17
N ALA A 142 -1.87 15.11 23.25
CA ALA A 142 -1.57 15.15 21.83
C ALA A 142 -1.67 16.59 21.29
N GLY A 143 -0.63 17.06 20.60
CA GLY A 143 -0.63 18.34 19.89
C GLY A 143 -0.90 18.16 18.40
N SER A 144 -0.03 17.43 17.72
CA SER A 144 -0.14 17.18 16.27
C SER A 144 0.45 15.83 15.90
N ALA A 145 -0.03 15.25 14.80
CA ALA A 145 0.54 14.03 14.23
C ALA A 145 0.73 14.23 12.72
N PHE A 146 1.77 13.61 12.17
CA PHE A 146 2.09 13.69 10.74
C PHE A 146 2.38 12.29 10.21
N LEU A 147 1.62 11.87 9.19
CA LEU A 147 1.96 10.70 8.40
C LEU A 147 2.86 11.13 7.25
N SER A 148 3.96 10.39 7.06
CA SER A 148 4.93 10.60 5.99
C SER A 148 5.16 9.31 5.21
N ILE A 149 5.22 9.43 3.90
CA ILE A 149 5.57 8.35 2.96
C ILE A 149 6.73 8.86 2.13
N GLN A 150 7.80 8.08 2.00
CA GLN A 150 8.91 8.47 1.13
C GLN A 150 8.43 8.41 -0.33
N PRO A 151 8.68 9.42 -1.17
CA PRO A 151 8.18 9.43 -2.56
C PRO A 151 8.62 8.23 -3.41
N SER A 152 9.78 7.63 -3.09
CA SER A 152 10.32 6.44 -3.76
C SER A 152 9.84 5.11 -3.17
N ALA A 153 9.11 5.12 -2.06
CA ALA A 153 8.68 3.90 -1.38
C ALA A 153 7.59 3.11 -2.12
N PRO A 154 6.61 3.74 -2.80
CA PRO A 154 5.61 2.98 -3.55
C PRO A 154 6.24 2.28 -4.76
N GLN A 155 6.12 0.95 -4.79
CA GLN A 155 6.37 0.15 -6.00
C GLN A 155 5.06 0.01 -6.76
N TRP A 156 4.89 0.86 -7.76
CA TRP A 156 3.66 0.93 -8.55
C TRP A 156 3.57 -0.26 -9.51
N PHE A 157 2.40 -0.88 -9.60
CA PHE A 157 2.09 -1.88 -10.63
C PHE A 157 0.77 -1.50 -11.31
N ALA A 158 0.61 -1.93 -12.55
CA ALA A 158 -0.60 -1.66 -13.32
C ALA A 158 -1.80 -2.35 -12.67
N SER A 159 -2.84 -1.59 -12.34
CA SER A 159 -4.06 -2.12 -11.74
C SER A 159 -5.20 -1.14 -11.98
N SER A 160 -6.36 -1.65 -12.38
CA SER A 160 -7.58 -0.85 -12.46
C SER A 160 -8.49 -1.18 -11.28
N ALA A 161 -9.24 -0.18 -10.80
CA ALA A 161 -10.17 -0.37 -9.71
C ALA A 161 -11.33 -1.30 -10.14
N ASP A 162 -11.34 -2.55 -9.66
CA ASP A 162 -12.49 -3.43 -9.80
C ASP A 162 -13.47 -3.24 -8.63
N LEU A 163 -14.52 -2.45 -8.87
CA LEU A 163 -15.56 -2.21 -7.88
C LEU A 163 -16.34 -3.47 -7.47
N ARG A 164 -16.21 -4.58 -8.20
CA ARG A 164 -16.90 -5.86 -7.89
C ARG A 164 -16.24 -6.63 -6.74
N VAL A 165 -15.00 -6.30 -6.39
CA VAL A 165 -14.33 -6.89 -5.22
C VAL A 165 -14.40 -6.00 -3.99
N VAL A 166 -14.98 -4.80 -4.13
CA VAL A 166 -15.09 -3.83 -3.04
C VAL A 166 -16.40 -4.01 -2.25
N PRO A 167 -16.35 -4.40 -0.96
CA PRO A 167 -17.54 -4.46 -0.13
C PRO A 167 -18.25 -3.11 -0.10
N LYS A 168 -19.56 -3.14 -0.29
CA LYS A 168 -20.39 -1.93 -0.16
C LYS A 168 -20.85 -1.80 1.28
N VAL A 169 -20.79 -0.60 1.83
CA VAL A 169 -21.30 -0.34 3.17
C VAL A 169 -22.70 0.24 3.09
N SER A 170 -23.59 -0.29 3.92
CA SER A 170 -24.97 0.15 4.06
C SER A 170 -25.40 0.11 5.53
N ASN A 171 -26.52 0.78 5.82
CA ASN A 171 -27.20 0.71 7.12
C ASN A 171 -26.27 0.97 8.32
N ILE A 172 -25.54 2.10 8.27
CA ILE A 172 -24.69 2.56 9.36
C ILE A 172 -25.60 3.10 10.47
N THR A 173 -25.51 2.51 11.66
CA THR A 173 -26.32 2.90 12.81
C THR A 173 -25.43 3.21 14.01
N LEU A 174 -25.71 4.35 14.65
CA LEU A 174 -25.11 4.71 15.92
C LEU A 174 -25.99 4.18 17.06
N ALA A 175 -25.41 3.38 17.93
CA ALA A 175 -26.09 2.75 19.06
C ALA A 175 -25.22 2.82 20.33
N GLY A 176 -25.71 2.23 21.43
CA GLY A 176 -25.01 2.22 22.72
C GLY A 176 -25.33 3.42 23.60
N ALA A 177 -24.76 3.42 24.80
CA ALA A 177 -24.92 4.52 25.75
C ALA A 177 -24.01 5.69 25.33
N ALA A 178 -24.38 6.93 25.68
CA ALA A 178 -23.55 8.10 25.39
C ALA A 178 -22.13 7.99 25.96
N ALA A 179 -21.96 7.29 27.08
CA ALA A 179 -20.66 7.05 27.71
C ALA A 179 -19.80 5.98 27.02
N ALA A 180 -20.41 5.10 26.22
CA ALA A 180 -19.76 4.00 25.52
C ALA A 180 -20.47 3.74 24.19
N PRO A 181 -20.29 4.64 23.19
CA PRO A 181 -20.99 4.53 21.93
C PRO A 181 -20.48 3.34 21.12
N ARG A 182 -21.32 2.84 20.23
CA ARG A 182 -20.94 1.85 19.21
C ARG A 182 -21.56 2.18 17.86
N VAL A 183 -20.85 1.85 16.80
CA VAL A 183 -21.36 1.92 15.43
C VAL A 183 -21.50 0.51 14.90
N GLU A 184 -22.65 0.23 14.30
CA GLU A 184 -22.91 -1.01 13.57
C GLU A 184 -23.08 -0.68 12.09
N ALA A 185 -22.43 -1.44 11.21
CA ALA A 185 -22.53 -1.27 9.77
C ALA A 185 -22.73 -2.63 9.07
N VAL A 186 -23.52 -2.63 8.01
CA VAL A 186 -23.76 -3.81 7.17
C VAL A 186 -22.92 -3.70 5.92
N PHE A 187 -22.07 -4.69 5.70
CA PHE A 187 -21.28 -4.83 4.49
C PHE A 187 -21.95 -5.83 3.56
N THR A 188 -22.07 -5.48 2.29
CA THR A 188 -22.51 -6.38 1.23
C THR A 188 -21.31 -6.72 0.36
N ASN A 189 -21.02 -8.01 0.18
CA ASN A 189 -19.98 -8.49 -0.71
C ASN A 189 -20.53 -8.60 -2.14
N PRO A 190 -20.09 -7.77 -3.10
CA PRO A 190 -20.55 -7.91 -4.48
C PRO A 190 -19.86 -9.05 -5.25
N SER A 191 -18.79 -9.64 -4.71
CA SER A 191 -18.03 -10.70 -5.35
C SER A 191 -18.75 -12.05 -5.30
N VAL A 192 -18.43 -12.91 -6.27
CA VAL A 192 -18.82 -14.32 -6.30
C VAL A 192 -17.93 -15.22 -5.42
N THR A 193 -16.89 -14.64 -4.81
CA THR A 193 -16.00 -15.32 -3.86
C THR A 193 -16.26 -14.83 -2.44
N VAL A 194 -16.01 -15.69 -1.45
CA VAL A 194 -15.98 -15.28 -0.05
C VAL A 194 -14.84 -14.30 0.18
N LEU A 195 -15.09 -13.22 0.91
CA LEU A 195 -14.06 -12.31 1.40
C LEU A 195 -13.79 -12.63 2.86
N VAL A 196 -12.51 -12.72 3.24
CA VAL A 196 -12.09 -13.06 4.60
C VAL A 196 -11.13 -12.02 5.14
N ASN A 197 -11.15 -11.82 6.46
CA ASN A 197 -10.28 -10.89 7.17
C ASN A 197 -10.27 -9.47 6.58
N VAL A 198 -11.43 -8.98 6.16
CA VAL A 198 -11.55 -7.62 5.62
C VAL A 198 -11.45 -6.64 6.78
N ARG A 199 -10.38 -5.86 6.82
CA ARG A 199 -10.24 -4.77 7.79
C ARG A 199 -11.22 -3.67 7.42
N ALA A 200 -11.96 -3.16 8.39
CA ALA A 200 -12.84 -2.02 8.22
C ALA A 200 -12.46 -0.92 9.21
N ILE A 201 -12.51 0.33 8.75
CA ILE A 201 -12.21 1.52 9.57
C ILE A 201 -13.46 2.38 9.57
N VAL A 202 -13.82 2.89 10.74
CA VAL A 202 -14.90 3.88 10.90
C VAL A 202 -14.29 5.22 11.28
N LEU A 203 -14.77 6.29 10.63
CA LEU A 203 -14.49 7.67 10.94
C LEU A 203 -15.79 8.36 11.33
N VAL A 204 -15.78 9.01 12.48
CA VAL A 204 -16.91 9.79 12.98
C VAL A 204 -16.54 11.26 12.86
N HIS A 205 -17.36 12.04 12.15
CA HIS A 205 -17.10 13.45 11.88
C HIS A 205 -18.04 14.37 12.65
N SER A 206 -17.55 15.55 13.02
CA SER A 206 -18.36 16.65 13.54
C SER A 206 -19.09 17.39 12.42
N ALA A 207 -19.96 18.32 12.79
CA ALA A 207 -20.64 19.21 11.83
C ALA A 207 -19.68 20.11 11.03
N GLN A 208 -18.43 20.27 11.49
CA GLN A 208 -17.39 21.03 10.80
C GLN A 208 -16.55 20.15 9.84
N GLY A 209 -16.85 18.85 9.73
CA GLY A 209 -16.10 17.89 8.91
C GLY A 209 -14.88 17.28 9.62
N ASP A 210 -14.57 17.72 10.83
CA ASP A 210 -13.46 17.21 11.63
C ASP A 210 -13.69 15.77 12.08
N VAL A 211 -12.69 14.90 11.93
CA VAL A 211 -12.73 13.57 12.55
C VAL A 211 -12.63 13.73 14.07
N ILE A 212 -13.62 13.21 14.81
CA ILE A 212 -13.73 13.30 16.28
C ILE A 212 -13.55 11.96 16.98
N ALA A 213 -13.76 10.86 16.24
CA ALA A 213 -13.52 9.51 16.71
C ALA A 213 -13.19 8.61 15.52
N ALA A 214 -12.33 7.63 15.74
CA ALA A 214 -12.05 6.58 14.78
C ALA A 214 -11.95 5.24 15.50
N SER A 215 -12.23 4.16 14.79
CA SER A 215 -12.04 2.79 15.27
C SER A 215 -11.82 1.87 14.08
N ALA A 216 -11.32 0.66 14.33
CA ALA A 216 -11.17 -0.35 13.30
C ALA A 216 -11.54 -1.72 13.83
N THR A 217 -12.03 -2.57 12.94
CA THR A 217 -12.36 -3.96 13.23
C THR A 217 -12.02 -4.84 12.04
N ILE A 218 -12.08 -6.16 12.23
CA ILE A 218 -11.85 -7.13 11.17
C ILE A 218 -13.14 -7.92 10.97
N VAL A 219 -13.70 -7.86 9.77
CA VAL A 219 -14.80 -8.71 9.34
C VAL A 219 -14.21 -10.05 8.91
N SER A 220 -14.37 -11.07 9.75
CA SER A 220 -13.69 -12.36 9.57
C SER A 220 -14.08 -13.07 8.28
N SER A 221 -15.37 -13.02 7.90
CA SER A 221 -15.89 -13.65 6.69
C SER A 221 -17.12 -12.92 6.18
N MET A 222 -17.20 -12.75 4.87
CA MET A 222 -18.31 -12.17 4.14
C MET A 222 -18.66 -13.13 2.98
N PRO A 223 -19.79 -13.83 3.03
CA PRO A 223 -20.17 -14.80 2.01
C PRO A 223 -20.21 -14.17 0.60
N ALA A 224 -20.00 -14.98 -0.43
CA ALA A 224 -20.19 -14.56 -1.82
C ALA A 224 -21.60 -13.99 -2.01
N GLN A 225 -21.72 -12.80 -2.58
CA GLN A 225 -23.00 -12.11 -2.79
C GLN A 225 -23.86 -11.97 -1.51
N GLY A 226 -23.23 -12.04 -0.33
CA GLY A 226 -23.89 -12.01 0.97
C GLY A 226 -23.56 -10.78 1.79
N GLU A 227 -24.04 -10.77 3.03
CA GLU A 227 -23.83 -9.68 3.96
C GLU A 227 -23.06 -10.11 5.20
N ALA A 228 -22.32 -9.18 5.80
CA ALA A 228 -21.73 -9.32 7.12
C ALA A 228 -21.90 -8.03 7.92
N LYS A 229 -21.94 -8.15 9.25
CA LYS A 229 -22.00 -7.00 10.14
C LYS A 229 -20.61 -6.70 10.70
N ALA A 230 -20.27 -5.42 10.79
CA ALA A 230 -19.14 -4.94 11.56
C ALA A 230 -19.63 -4.10 12.73
N VAL A 231 -18.96 -4.24 13.87
CA VAL A 231 -19.23 -3.46 15.09
C VAL A 231 -17.97 -2.75 15.51
N PHE A 232 -18.10 -1.47 15.78
CA PHE A 232 -17.04 -0.57 16.25
C PHE A 232 -17.45 -0.02 17.60
N THR A 233 -16.53 -0.01 18.56
CA THR A 233 -16.84 0.37 19.95
C THR A 233 -15.83 1.38 20.46
N TRP A 234 -16.31 2.28 21.32
CA TRP A 234 -15.48 3.20 22.09
C TRP A 234 -15.74 3.03 23.58
N ASP A 235 -14.68 3.19 24.36
CA ASP A 235 -14.66 3.14 25.82
C ASP A 235 -14.89 4.51 26.47
N SER A 236 -15.11 5.55 25.66
CA SER A 236 -15.35 6.92 26.10
C SER A 236 -16.40 7.60 25.21
N PRO A 237 -17.12 8.61 25.73
CA PRO A 237 -18.02 9.42 24.91
C PRO A 237 -17.28 10.14 23.78
N PHE A 238 -18.00 10.45 22.70
CA PHE A 238 -17.48 11.34 21.68
C PHE A 238 -17.28 12.76 22.24
N PRO A 239 -16.22 13.48 21.83
CA PRO A 239 -15.94 14.83 22.35
C PRO A 239 -16.97 15.88 21.89
N SER A 240 -17.71 15.58 20.82
CA SER A 240 -18.80 16.41 20.30
C SER A 240 -19.87 15.55 19.63
N ILE A 241 -20.99 16.18 19.24
CA ILE A 241 -22.11 15.50 18.58
C ILE A 241 -21.67 15.04 17.18
N PRO A 242 -21.83 13.74 16.84
CA PRO A 242 -21.50 13.23 15.51
C PRO A 242 -22.49 13.76 14.47
N ALA A 243 -21.99 14.24 13.33
CA ALA A 243 -22.79 14.72 12.21
C ALA A 243 -22.83 13.74 11.05
N SER A 244 -21.72 13.05 10.77
CA SER A 244 -21.65 11.97 9.78
C SER A 244 -20.73 10.86 10.27
N ILE A 245 -20.97 9.65 9.75
CA ILE A 245 -20.18 8.46 10.04
C ILE A 245 -19.83 7.83 8.70
N GLU A 246 -18.54 7.71 8.45
CA GLU A 246 -17.98 7.05 7.28
C GLU A 246 -17.38 5.71 7.71
N VAL A 247 -17.65 4.67 6.94
CA VAL A 247 -17.09 3.33 7.18
C VAL A 247 -16.46 2.86 5.88
N VAL A 248 -15.17 2.55 5.93
CA VAL A 248 -14.36 2.21 4.77
C VAL A 248 -13.81 0.79 4.92
N PRO A 249 -14.13 -0.15 4.01
CA PRO A 249 -13.44 -1.43 3.91
C PRO A 249 -12.05 -1.22 3.30
N VAL A 250 -11.04 -1.78 3.95
CA VAL A 250 -9.66 -1.84 3.46
C VAL A 250 -9.43 -3.23 2.88
N ILE A 251 -9.38 -3.30 1.55
CA ILE A 251 -9.20 -4.56 0.83
C ILE A 251 -7.72 -4.70 0.51
N PRO A 252 -7.10 -5.84 0.87
CA PRO A 252 -5.72 -6.07 0.52
C PRO A 252 -5.57 -6.18 -1.00
N LEU A 253 -4.55 -5.54 -1.55
CA LEU A 253 -4.20 -5.69 -2.95
C LEU A 253 -3.65 -7.10 -3.24
N PRO A 254 -3.82 -7.64 -4.46
CA PRO A 254 -3.26 -8.93 -4.83
C PRO A 254 -1.73 -8.93 -4.71
N ASP A 255 -1.15 -10.08 -4.37
CA ASP A 255 0.30 -10.27 -4.48
C ASP A 255 0.73 -10.18 -5.96
N GLN A 256 1.90 -9.58 -6.21
CA GLN A 256 2.52 -9.45 -7.53
C GLN A 256 3.55 -10.56 -7.75
#